data_AF-X1RY76-F1
#
_entry.id   AF-X1RY76-F1
#
_cell.length_a   1.000
_cell.length_b   1.000
_cell.length_c   1.000
_cell.angle_alpha   90.00
_cell.angle_beta   90.00
_cell.angle_gamma   90.00
#
_symmetry.space_group_name_H-M   'P 1'
#
loop_
_entity.id
_entity.type
_entity.pdbx_description
1 polymer ?
#
loop_
_entity_poly.entity_id
_entity_poly.type
_entity_poly.pdbx_seq_one_letter_code
_entity_poly.pdbx_strand_id
1 'polypeptide(L)'
;VMNIGAGPHRTYQAQVIAEAPEILANIDITPDGMPHFIQFDIEREVLPFGDKQFGCAFASHVLEHLDNWQFPLSEMVRVADYVVVVLPHPAYFSGWLAPEHKQHFSVDAIQNMVELYPNVEVYY
;
A
#
# COMPACT_ATOMS: atom_id res chain seq x y z
N VAL A 1 1.87 -4.10 -12.64
CA VAL A 1 1.79 -3.37 -11.35
C VAL A 1 1.20 -4.31 -10.31
N MET A 2 1.68 -4.24 -9.07
CA MET A 2 1.07 -4.90 -7.91
C MET A 2 0.30 -3.85 -7.11
N ASN A 3 -0.96 -4.13 -6.78
CA ASN A 3 -1.83 -3.25 -6.00
C ASN A 3 -2.10 -3.87 -4.63
N ILE A 4 -1.82 -3.13 -3.57
CA ILE A 4 -2.06 -3.52 -2.17
C ILE A 4 -3.21 -2.69 -1.61
N GLY A 5 -4.11 -3.34 -0.87
CA GLY A 5 -5.33 -2.71 -0.34
C GLY A 5 -6.50 -2.76 -1.33
N ALA A 6 -6.58 -3.81 -2.14
CA ALA A 6 -7.61 -3.96 -3.18
C ALA A 6 -9.00 -4.35 -2.63
N GLY A 7 -9.15 -4.45 -1.31
CA GLY A 7 -10.35 -4.90 -0.62
C GLY A 7 -11.54 -3.94 -0.71
N PRO A 8 -12.67 -4.31 -0.08
CA PRO A 8 -13.97 -3.67 -0.28
C PRO A 8 -14.09 -2.24 0.25
N HIS A 9 -13.17 -1.79 1.10
CA HIS A 9 -13.19 -0.47 1.74
C HIS A 9 -12.33 0.56 1.00
N ARG A 10 -12.35 0.52 -0.33
CA ARG A 10 -11.54 1.39 -1.19
C ARG A 10 -12.35 2.58 -1.73
N THR A 11 -11.66 3.65 -2.10
CA THR A 11 -12.28 4.78 -2.80
C THR A 11 -12.65 4.40 -4.24
N TYR A 12 -13.56 5.15 -4.87
CA TYR A 12 -13.94 4.90 -6.28
C TYR A 12 -12.74 4.94 -7.24
N GLN A 13 -11.76 5.80 -6.96
CA GLN A 13 -10.54 5.91 -7.75
C GLN A 13 -9.67 4.64 -7.64
N ALA A 14 -9.63 4.02 -6.46
CA ALA A 14 -8.91 2.77 -6.23
C ALA A 14 -9.57 1.58 -6.97
N GLN A 15 -10.88 1.62 -7.24
CA GLN A 15 -11.54 0.63 -8.09
C GLN A 15 -11.03 0.68 -9.54
N VAL A 16 -10.90 1.88 -10.11
CA VAL A 16 -10.38 2.06 -11.47
C VAL A 16 -8.97 1.50 -11.59
N ILE A 17 -8.15 1.68 -10.56
CA ILE A 17 -6.80 1.11 -10.50
C ILE A 17 -6.87 -0.42 -10.43
N ALA A 18 -7.64 -1.00 -9.50
CA ALA A 18 -7.70 -2.45 -9.30
C ALA A 18 -8.18 -3.24 -10.53
N GLU A 19 -9.03 -2.64 -11.36
CA GLU A 19 -9.56 -3.24 -12.59
C GLU A 19 -8.68 -2.97 -13.83
N ALA A 20 -7.63 -2.16 -13.71
CA ALA A 20 -6.76 -1.83 -14.83
C ALA A 20 -5.99 -3.08 -15.31
N PRO A 21 -5.86 -3.30 -16.64
CA PRO A 21 -5.23 -4.49 -17.19
C PRO A 21 -3.74 -4.62 -16.84
N GLU A 22 -3.10 -3.52 -16.45
CA GLU A 22 -1.71 -3.47 -15.99
C GLU A 22 -1.54 -4.03 -14.56
N ILE A 23 -2.63 -4.20 -13.80
CA ILE A 23 -2.58 -4.84 -12.48
C ILE A 23 -2.47 -6.35 -12.65
N LEU A 24 -1.33 -6.88 -12.22
CA LEU A 24 -1.01 -8.30 -12.30
C LEU A 24 -1.27 -9.04 -10.99
N ALA A 25 -1.43 -8.30 -9.88
CA ALA A 25 -1.75 -8.84 -8.56
C ALA A 25 -2.49 -7.77 -7.75
N ASN A 26 -3.70 -8.11 -7.28
CA ASN A 26 -4.47 -7.35 -6.30
C ASN A 26 -4.37 -8.07 -4.95
N ILE A 27 -3.90 -7.39 -3.91
CA ILE A 27 -3.61 -8.01 -2.61
C ILE A 27 -4.44 -7.35 -1.52
N ASP A 28 -5.17 -8.16 -0.75
CA ASP A 28 -5.88 -7.70 0.45
C ASP A 28 -6.17 -8.89 1.40
N ILE A 29 -6.47 -8.60 2.67
CA ILE A 29 -6.92 -9.59 3.64
C ILE A 29 -8.38 -10.00 3.41
N THR A 30 -9.19 -9.11 2.82
CA THR A 30 -10.62 -9.33 2.58
C THR A 30 -10.88 -9.54 1.09
N PRO A 31 -11.43 -10.71 0.68
CA PRO A 31 -11.69 -10.99 -0.72
C PRO A 31 -12.75 -10.05 -1.31
N ASP A 32 -12.53 -9.61 -2.55
CA ASP A 32 -13.40 -8.62 -3.20
C ASP A 32 -13.81 -8.98 -4.65
N GLY A 33 -13.53 -10.20 -5.10
CA GLY A 33 -13.95 -10.66 -6.44
C GLY A 33 -13.24 -9.97 -7.62
N MET A 34 -12.22 -9.16 -7.35
CA MET A 34 -11.39 -8.50 -8.35
C MET A 34 -10.55 -9.51 -9.16
N PRO A 35 -10.20 -9.19 -10.42
CA PRO A 35 -9.26 -10.00 -11.19
C PRO A 35 -7.89 -10.04 -10.50
N HIS A 36 -7.19 -11.17 -10.68
CA HIS A 36 -5.84 -11.38 -10.14
C HIS A 36 -5.73 -11.16 -8.61
N PHE A 37 -6.82 -11.40 -7.89
CA PHE A 37 -6.88 -11.20 -6.45
C PHE A 37 -6.16 -12.32 -5.68
N ILE A 38 -5.36 -11.93 -4.70
CA ILE A 38 -4.63 -12.80 -3.80
C ILE A 38 -5.02 -12.38 -2.38
N GLN A 39 -5.71 -13.27 -1.68
CA GLN A 39 -6.00 -13.05 -0.27
C GLN A 39 -4.72 -13.28 0.53
N PHE A 40 -4.19 -12.23 1.15
CA PHE A 40 -2.90 -12.29 1.84
C PHE A 40 -2.79 -11.25 2.94
N ASP A 41 -2.25 -11.65 4.09
CA ASP A 41 -1.92 -10.75 5.19
C ASP A 41 -0.47 -10.26 5.04
N ILE A 42 -0.34 -9.07 4.45
CA ILE A 42 0.95 -8.43 4.16
C ILE A 42 1.76 -8.10 5.42
N GLU A 43 1.13 -8.08 6.59
CA GLU A 43 1.78 -7.72 7.85
C GLU A 43 2.48 -8.91 8.51
N ARG A 44 2.08 -10.13 8.14
CA ARG A 44 2.53 -11.36 8.83
C ARG A 44 3.47 -12.22 8.01
N GLU A 45 3.37 -12.14 6.69
CA GLU A 45 4.04 -13.06 5.78
C GLU A 45 4.79 -12.32 4.68
N VAL A 46 5.90 -12.90 4.24
CA VAL A 46 6.72 -12.42 3.11
C VAL A 46 5.91 -12.58 1.83
N LEU A 47 5.87 -11.56 0.99
CA LEU A 47 5.14 -11.59 -0.28
C LEU A 47 5.65 -12.76 -1.15
N PRO A 48 4.75 -13.57 -1.74
CA PRO A 48 5.09 -14.79 -2.49
C PRO A 48 5.62 -14.49 -3.90
N PHE A 49 6.43 -13.43 -4.04
CA PHE A 49 7.00 -12.96 -5.29
C PHE A 49 8.52 -12.84 -5.18
N GLY A 50 9.18 -13.03 -6.32
CA GLY A 50 10.60 -12.79 -6.46
C GLY A 50 10.95 -11.30 -6.32
N ASP A 51 12.22 -11.04 -6.08
CA ASP A 51 12.76 -9.69 -6.04
C ASP A 51 12.58 -9.02 -7.39
N LYS A 52 12.12 -7.76 -7.38
CA LYS A 52 11.91 -6.93 -8.59
C LYS A 52 11.05 -7.60 -9.66
N GLN A 53 10.11 -8.46 -9.25
CA GLN A 53 9.17 -9.11 -10.16
C GLN A 53 8.15 -8.13 -10.77
N PHE A 54 7.91 -6.98 -10.11
CA PHE A 54 7.00 -5.95 -10.60
C PHE A 54 7.74 -4.65 -10.93
N GLY A 55 7.34 -3.99 -12.01
CA GLY A 55 7.84 -2.63 -12.28
C GLY A 55 7.34 -1.58 -11.27
N CYS A 56 6.21 -1.82 -10.61
CA CYS A 56 5.65 -0.91 -9.62
C CYS A 56 4.77 -1.65 -8.60
N ALA A 57 4.90 -1.29 -7.32
CA ALA A 57 3.97 -1.58 -6.24
C ALA A 57 3.20 -0.31 -5.85
N PHE A 58 1.89 -0.41 -5.69
CA PHE A 58 1.01 0.69 -5.33
C PHE A 58 0.26 0.34 -4.05
N ALA A 59 0.28 1.24 -3.06
CA ALA A 59 -0.48 1.13 -1.83
C ALA A 59 -1.14 2.47 -1.53
N SER A 60 -2.48 2.52 -1.52
CA SER A 60 -3.23 3.74 -1.25
C SER A 60 -4.09 3.58 -0.02
N HIS A 61 -3.82 4.39 1.00
CA HIS A 61 -4.51 4.34 2.28
C HIS A 61 -4.49 2.94 2.91
N VAL A 62 -3.30 2.35 2.98
CA VAL A 62 -3.08 1.02 3.54
C VAL A 62 -2.23 1.08 4.79
N LEU A 63 -1.08 1.77 4.72
CA LEU A 63 -0.07 1.69 5.77
C LEU A 63 -0.59 2.21 7.12
N GLU A 64 -1.47 3.21 7.13
CA GLU A 64 -2.08 3.77 8.35
C GLU A 64 -2.94 2.77 9.14
N HIS A 65 -3.37 1.68 8.49
CA HIS A 65 -4.18 0.62 9.11
C HIS A 65 -3.33 -0.54 9.67
N LEU A 66 -2.02 -0.54 9.44
CA LEU A 66 -1.11 -1.61 9.86
C LEU A 66 -0.44 -1.25 11.19
N ASP A 67 -0.19 -2.26 12.04
CA ASP A 67 0.59 -2.11 13.28
C ASP A 67 2.10 -2.03 12.98
N ASN A 68 2.58 -2.76 11.98
CA ASN A 68 3.98 -2.90 11.57
C ASN A 68 4.13 -2.59 10.07
N TRP A 69 3.76 -1.38 9.66
CA TRP A 69 3.81 -0.93 8.26
C TRP A 69 5.19 -0.98 7.61
N GLN A 70 6.26 -0.94 8.39
CA GLN A 70 7.63 -0.96 7.87
C GLN A 70 7.95 -2.28 7.17
N PHE A 71 7.38 -3.40 7.65
CA PHE A 71 7.58 -4.72 7.05
C PHE A 71 6.89 -4.87 5.67
N PRO A 72 5.59 -4.57 5.51
CA PRO A 72 4.95 -4.49 4.21
C PRO A 72 5.64 -3.51 3.26
N LEU A 73 6.12 -2.36 3.75
CA LEU A 73 6.85 -1.40 2.92
C LEU A 73 8.18 -1.99 2.42
N SER A 74 8.96 -2.64 3.28
CA SER A 74 10.21 -3.27 2.85
C SER A 74 9.96 -4.41 1.87
N GLU A 75 8.86 -5.15 2.03
CA GLU A 75 8.44 -6.19 1.08
C GLU A 75 8.02 -5.61 -0.27
N MET A 76 7.27 -4.50 -0.29
CA MET A 76 6.97 -3.77 -1.54
C MET A 76 8.25 -3.31 -2.24
N VAL A 77 9.19 -2.75 -1.49
CA VAL A 77 10.50 -2.33 -2.00
C VAL A 77 11.29 -3.54 -2.55
N ARG A 78 11.21 -4.71 -1.93
CA ARG A 78 11.89 -5.92 -2.41
C ARG A 78 11.31 -6.40 -3.74
N VAL A 79 9.99 -6.52 -3.84
CA VAL A 79 9.33 -7.14 -5.01
C VAL A 79 9.16 -6.19 -6.19
N ALA A 80 9.31 -4.88 -6.00
CA ALA A 80 9.09 -3.90 -7.07
C ALA A 80 10.27 -2.98 -7.36
N ASP A 81 10.45 -2.60 -8.62
CA ASP A 81 11.42 -1.57 -9.03
C ASP A 81 11.06 -0.21 -8.44
N TYR A 82 9.76 0.10 -8.38
CA TYR A 82 9.22 1.37 -7.90
C TYR A 82 8.07 1.15 -6.92
N VAL A 83 7.91 2.03 -5.94
CA VAL A 83 6.82 1.94 -4.95
C VAL A 83 6.15 3.29 -4.82
N VAL A 84 4.83 3.31 -4.96
CA VAL A 84 4.00 4.50 -4.74
C VAL A 84 3.10 4.25 -3.55
N VAL A 85 3.22 5.11 -2.54
CA VAL A 85 2.39 5.10 -1.34
C VAL A 85 1.53 6.35 -1.32
N VAL A 86 0.23 6.20 -1.06
CA VAL A 86 -0.67 7.32 -0.79
C VAL A 86 -1.11 7.24 0.67
N LEU A 87 -0.93 8.33 1.42
CA LEU A 87 -1.28 8.45 2.83
C LEU A 87 -2.29 9.59 3.05
N PRO A 88 -3.01 9.61 4.19
CA PRO A 88 -3.79 10.77 4.57
C PRO A 88 -2.90 12.00 4.80
N HIS A 89 -3.34 13.17 4.32
CA HIS A 89 -2.63 14.41 4.57
C HIS A 89 -2.39 14.62 6.08
N PRO A 90 -1.16 14.87 6.54
CA PRO A 90 -0.84 15.01 7.96
C PRO A 90 -1.66 16.09 8.68
N ALA A 91 -2.05 17.14 7.95
CA ALA A 91 -2.87 18.24 8.47
C ALA A 91 -4.39 18.00 8.48
N TYR A 92 -4.89 16.92 7.85
CA TYR A 92 -6.33 16.63 7.84
C TYR A 92 -6.74 15.84 9.07
N PHE A 93 -7.40 16.54 9.98
CA PHE A 93 -7.89 16.02 11.26
C PHE A 93 -8.84 14.82 11.10
N SER A 94 -9.52 14.68 9.95
CA SER A 94 -10.35 13.52 9.64
C SER A 94 -9.55 12.22 9.58
N GLY A 95 -8.31 12.26 9.07
CA GLY A 95 -7.41 11.10 9.07
C GLY A 95 -6.90 10.73 10.48
N TRP A 96 -7.06 11.63 11.45
CA TRP A 96 -6.68 11.38 12.84
C TRP A 96 -7.79 10.73 13.65
N LEU A 97 -9.04 11.02 13.28
CA LEU A 97 -10.23 10.58 13.99
C LEU A 97 -10.84 9.30 13.42
N ALA A 98 -10.32 8.78 12.31
CA ALA A 98 -10.73 7.51 11.73
C ALA A 98 -10.38 6.36 12.70
N PRO A 99 -11.37 5.70 13.35
CA PRO A 99 -11.10 4.68 14.37
C PRO A 99 -10.36 3.45 13.81
N GLU A 100 -10.38 3.26 12.50
CA GLU A 100 -9.67 2.22 11.77
C GLU A 100 -8.18 2.53 11.51
N HIS A 101 -7.73 3.77 11.75
CA HIS A 101 -6.31 4.13 11.64
C HIS A 101 -5.59 3.76 12.94
N LYS A 102 -4.55 2.94 12.82
CA LYS A 102 -3.72 2.52 13.96
C LYS A 102 -2.56 3.49 14.21
N GLN A 103 -2.23 4.30 13.21
CA GLN A 103 -1.10 5.22 13.26
C GLN A 103 -1.27 6.42 12.32
N HIS A 104 -0.45 7.44 12.55
CA HIS A 104 -0.46 8.70 11.80
C HIS A 104 0.95 9.04 11.36
N PHE A 105 1.08 9.50 10.12
CA PHE A 105 2.36 9.87 9.53
C PHE A 105 2.54 11.39 9.57
N SER A 106 3.57 11.84 10.28
CA SER A 106 4.03 13.23 10.21
C SER A 106 4.81 13.48 8.91
N VAL A 107 5.00 14.74 8.55
CA VAL A 107 5.86 15.10 7.40
C VAL A 107 7.27 14.52 7.56
N ASP A 108 7.84 14.59 8.76
CA ASP A 108 9.17 14.02 9.04
C ASP A 108 9.18 12.50 8.87
N ALA A 109 8.12 11.79 9.30
CA ALA A 109 8.01 10.35 9.10
C ALA A 109 7.97 10.00 7.61
N ILE A 110 7.24 10.78 6.80
CA ILE A 110 7.15 10.60 5.36
C ILE A 110 8.50 10.87 4.69
N GLN A 111 9.21 11.93 5.09
CA GLN A 111 10.55 12.22 4.57
C GLN A 111 11.53 11.09 4.90
N ASN A 112 11.52 10.58 6.14
CA ASN A 112 12.36 9.45 6.53
C ASN A 112 12.07 8.19 5.68
N MET A 113 10.81 7.93 5.28
CA MET A 113 10.48 6.82 4.39
C MET A 113 11.16 6.94 3.03
N VAL A 114 11.08 8.13 2.42
CA VAL A 114 11.66 8.40 1.10
C VAL A 114 13.20 8.39 1.14
N GLU A 115 13.80 8.89 2.22
CA GLU A 115 15.25 8.84 2.42
C GLU A 115 15.76 7.42 2.63
N LEU A 116 15.01 6.59 3.37
CA LEU A 116 15.38 5.20 3.63
C LEU A 116 15.28 4.32 2.38
N TYR A 117 14.29 4.59 1.53
CA TYR A 117 14.01 3.82 0.33
C TYR A 117 13.98 4.72 -0.92
N PRO A 118 15.11 4.81 -1.67
CA PRO A 118 15.23 5.73 -2.81
C PRO A 118 14.25 5.46 -3.97
N ASN A 119 13.60 4.29 -3.98
CA ASN A 119 12.61 3.90 -4.98
C ASN A 119 11.15 4.02 -4.49
N VAL A 120 10.93 4.68 -3.34
CA VAL A 120 9.61 4.95 -2.79
C VAL A 120 9.26 6.41 -3.02
N GLU A 121 8.08 6.65 -3.58
CA GLU A 121 7.41 7.95 -3.56
C GLU A 121 6.18 7.91 -2.67
N VAL A 122 5.96 8.99 -1.92
CA VAL A 122 4.81 9.14 -1.02
C VAL A 122 4.02 10.38 -1.40
N TYR A 123 2.71 10.21 -1.58
CA TYR A 123 1.73 11.26 -1.85
C TYR A 123 0.77 11.39 -0.67
N TYR A 124 0.35 12.61 -0.32
CA TYR A 124 -0.58 12.87 0.79
C TYR A 124 -1.32 14.20 0.62
#